data_AF-A0AA43C3C7-F1
#
_entry.id   AF-A0AA43C3C7-F1
#
_cell.length_a   1.000
_cell.length_b   1.000
_cell.length_c   1.000
_cell.angle_alpha   90.00
_cell.angle_beta   90.00
_cell.angle_gamma   90.00
#
_symmetry.space_group_name_H-M   'P 1'
#
loop_
_entity.id
_entity.type
_entity.pdbx_description
1 polymer ?
#
loop_
_entity_poly.entity_id
_entity_poly.type
_entity_poly.pdbx_seq_one_letter_code
_entity_poly.pdbx_strand_id
1 'polypeptide(L)'
;MKRIHVAYATIIVVLLIAGAIAAFQPWLDRPTSVEAKRAMLVALERDIQMELYSKTSYRCCLAKPCSQCVAMSPEHGEGARCDCLEDVVTGKLPCSECTGGILTGDGNPLLAEYFAESIAAGVGREHKAALMKIIERRYRMPGEGQL
;
A
#
# COMPACT_ATOMS: atom_id res chain seq x y z
N MET A 1 -22.43 29.45 55.32
CA MET A 1 -22.16 30.36 54.18
C MET A 1 -20.96 29.93 53.33
N LYS A 2 -19.75 29.69 53.86
CA LYS A 2 -18.57 29.30 53.03
C LYS A 2 -18.76 28.09 52.10
N ARG A 3 -19.47 27.04 52.52
CA ARG A 3 -19.72 25.83 51.68
C ARG A 3 -20.59 26.11 50.45
N ILE A 4 -21.48 27.09 50.51
CA ILE A 4 -22.38 27.44 49.40
C ILE A 4 -21.60 28.18 48.30
N HIS A 5 -20.65 29.06 48.67
CA HIS A 5 -19.80 29.76 47.70
C HIS A 5 -18.84 28.82 46.96
N VAL A 6 -18.32 27.79 47.64
CA VAL A 6 -17.44 26.78 47.01
C VAL A 6 -18.22 25.96 45.98
N ALA A 7 -19.43 25.51 46.32
CA ALA A 7 -20.29 24.77 45.39
C ALA A 7 -20.66 25.61 44.15
N TYR A 8 -20.94 26.91 44.33
CA TYR A 8 -21.27 27.81 43.22
C TYR A 8 -20.07 28.04 42.30
N ALA A 9 -18.88 28.25 42.86
CA ALA A 9 -17.65 28.41 42.09
C ALA A 9 -17.32 27.15 41.26
N THR A 10 -17.49 25.95 41.82
CA THR A 10 -17.26 24.71 41.08
C THR A 10 -18.23 24.54 39.92
N ILE A 11 -19.51 24.91 40.09
CA ILE A 11 -20.52 24.83 39.02
C ILE A 11 -20.16 25.78 37.88
N ILE A 12 -19.76 27.01 38.18
CA ILE A 12 -19.36 27.99 37.16
C ILE A 12 -18.15 27.46 36.36
N VAL A 13 -17.13 26.94 37.03
CA VAL A 13 -15.94 26.39 36.34
C VAL A 13 -16.32 25.25 35.40
N VAL A 14 -17.17 24.32 35.84
CA VAL A 14 -17.64 23.21 35.00
C VAL A 14 -18.42 23.73 33.78
N LEU A 15 -19.29 24.71 33.95
CA LEU A 15 -20.05 25.32 32.85
C LEU A 15 -19.14 26.06 31.86
N LEU A 16 -18.11 26.75 32.34
CA LEU A 16 -17.13 27.43 31.47
C LEU A 16 -16.31 26.42 30.66
N ILE A 17 -15.88 25.32 31.27
CA ILE A 17 -15.16 24.25 30.57
C ILE A 17 -16.07 23.59 29.52
N ALA A 18 -17.30 23.26 29.90
CA ALA A 18 -18.28 22.67 28.97
C ALA A 18 -18.58 23.60 27.78
N GLY A 19 -18.73 24.90 28.04
CA GLY A 19 -18.92 25.92 27.01
C GLY A 19 -17.72 26.04 26.07
N ALA A 20 -16.50 26.00 26.62
CA ALA A 20 -15.27 26.05 25.82
C ALA A 20 -15.12 24.80 24.92
N ILE A 21 -15.44 23.61 25.45
CA ILE A 21 -15.42 22.37 24.67
C ILE A 21 -16.45 22.43 23.54
N ALA A 22 -17.69 22.87 23.83
CA ALA A 22 -18.75 22.99 22.84
C ALA A 22 -18.40 24.00 21.73
N ALA A 23 -17.72 25.09 22.06
CA ALA A 23 -17.24 26.06 21.08
C ALA A 23 -16.11 25.52 20.19
N PHE A 24 -15.34 24.53 20.68
CA PHE A 24 -14.20 23.95 19.97
C PHE A 24 -14.60 22.78 19.04
N GLN A 25 -15.71 22.08 19.34
CA GLN A 25 -16.20 20.93 18.55
C GLN A 25 -16.32 21.20 17.03
N PRO A 26 -16.90 22.32 16.56
CA PRO A 26 -17.05 22.59 15.11
C PRO A 26 -15.72 22.77 14.37
N TRP A 27 -14.64 23.05 15.10
CA TRP A 27 -13.31 23.19 14.51
C TRP A 27 -12.64 21.83 14.27
N LEU A 28 -12.89 20.86 15.16
CA LEU A 28 -12.45 19.47 15.00
C LEU A 28 -13.27 18.73 13.94
N ASP A 29 -14.57 19.00 13.85
CA ASP A 29 -15.48 18.35 12.90
C ASP A 29 -15.45 18.97 11.49
N ARG A 30 -14.47 19.82 11.16
CA ARG A 30 -14.35 20.30 9.79
C ARG A 30 -14.13 19.09 8.88
N PRO A 31 -15.06 18.82 7.94
CA PRO A 31 -14.88 17.71 7.01
C PRO A 31 -13.63 18.04 6.19
N THR A 32 -12.55 17.31 6.45
CA THR A 32 -11.36 17.36 5.60
C THR A 32 -11.82 17.03 4.19
N SER A 33 -11.48 17.89 3.22
CA SER A 33 -11.85 17.63 1.83
C SER A 33 -11.34 16.26 1.39
N VAL A 34 -11.98 15.67 0.39
CA VAL A 34 -11.55 14.38 -0.16
C VAL A 34 -10.09 14.45 -0.61
N GLU A 35 -9.66 15.60 -1.13
CA GLU A 35 -8.28 15.89 -1.52
C GLU A 35 -7.33 15.85 -0.33
N ALA A 36 -7.72 16.43 0.81
CA ALA A 36 -6.91 16.39 2.02
C ALA A 36 -6.75 14.96 2.55
N LYS A 37 -7.84 14.18 2.57
CA LYS A 37 -7.78 12.76 2.95
C LYS A 37 -6.89 11.95 2.00
N ARG A 38 -7.01 12.21 0.70
CA ARG A 38 -6.16 11.56 -0.32
C ARG A 38 -4.69 11.90 -0.13
N ALA A 39 -4.36 13.16 0.14
CA ALA A 39 -2.99 13.58 0.38
C ALA A 39 -2.39 12.91 1.62
N MET A 40 -3.18 12.78 2.70
CA MET A 40 -2.77 12.06 3.91
C MET A 40 -2.54 10.58 3.64
N LEU A 41 -3.41 9.92 2.87
CA LEU A 41 -3.24 8.49 2.52
C LEU A 41 -1.95 8.27 1.71
N VAL A 42 -1.69 9.10 0.70
CA VAL A 42 -0.47 8.99 -0.12
C VAL A 42 0.79 9.22 0.71
N ALA A 43 0.76 10.15 1.67
CA ALA A 43 1.88 10.38 2.57
C ALA A 43 2.12 9.17 3.49
N LEU A 44 1.05 8.63 4.09
CA LEU A 44 1.13 7.44 4.95
C LEU A 44 1.64 6.21 4.19
N GLU A 45 1.13 5.98 2.97
CA GLU A 45 1.61 4.90 2.10
C GLU A 45 3.10 5.03 1.84
N ARG A 46 3.59 6.24 1.49
CA ARG A 46 5.01 6.47 1.26
C ARG A 46 5.85 6.20 2.51
N ASP A 47 5.40 6.61 3.69
CA ASP A 47 6.13 6.38 4.94
C ASP A 47 6.24 4.89 5.27
N ILE A 48 5.14 4.14 5.11
CA ILE A 48 5.15 2.68 5.29
C ILE A 48 6.10 2.03 4.29
N GLN A 49 6.10 2.47 3.03
CA GLN A 49 7.00 1.94 2.01
C GLN A 49 8.47 2.15 2.41
N MET A 50 8.84 3.35 2.87
CA MET A 50 10.20 3.66 3.31
C MET A 50 10.63 2.80 4.50
N GLU A 51 9.73 2.59 5.46
CA GLU A 51 9.97 1.73 6.61
C GLU A 51 10.17 0.26 6.18
N LEU A 52 9.30 -0.26 5.32
CA LEU A 52 9.37 -1.64 4.81
C LEU A 52 10.65 -1.89 4.00
N TYR A 53 11.11 -0.92 3.20
CA TYR A 53 12.39 -1.02 2.48
C TYR A 53 13.57 -1.23 3.45
N SER A 54 13.57 -0.54 4.58
CA SER A 54 14.65 -0.66 5.59
C SER A 54 14.67 -2.01 6.32
N LYS A 55 13.52 -2.71 6.38
CA LYS A 55 13.36 -3.92 7.21
C LYS A 55 13.75 -5.23 6.49
N THR A 56 14.27 -5.18 5.26
CA THR A 56 14.72 -6.34 4.43
C THR A 56 13.65 -7.39 4.09
N SER A 57 12.47 -7.30 4.69
CA SER A 57 11.32 -8.21 4.48
C SER A 57 10.46 -7.87 3.27
N TYR A 58 10.92 -6.93 2.43
CA TYR A 58 10.15 -6.40 1.32
C TYR A 58 10.83 -6.71 -0.02
N ARG A 59 10.30 -7.68 -0.77
CA ARG A 59 10.82 -8.11 -2.07
C ARG A 59 9.71 -8.07 -3.12
N CYS A 60 9.27 -6.86 -3.47
CA CYS A 60 8.27 -6.67 -4.51
C CYS A 60 8.90 -6.70 -5.91
N CYS A 61 8.20 -7.30 -6.86
CA CYS A 61 8.62 -7.38 -8.26
C CYS A 61 8.19 -6.16 -9.10
N LEU A 62 7.48 -5.20 -8.49
CA LEU A 62 7.09 -3.92 -9.11
C LEU A 62 8.11 -2.82 -8.79
N ALA A 63 8.12 -1.77 -9.62
CA ALA A 63 8.94 -0.58 -9.39
C ALA A 63 8.53 0.20 -8.13
N LYS A 64 7.26 0.08 -7.72
CA LYS A 64 6.72 0.63 -6.48
C LYS A 64 5.97 -0.44 -5.70
N PRO A 65 5.94 -0.37 -4.36
CA PRO A 65 5.19 -1.32 -3.55
C PRO A 65 3.70 -1.36 -3.91
N CYS A 66 3.14 -2.57 -4.03
CA CYS A 66 1.71 -2.74 -4.25
C CYS A 66 0.95 -2.65 -2.91
N SER A 67 -0.32 -2.24 -2.95
CA SER A 67 -1.16 -2.10 -1.76
C SER A 67 -1.31 -3.41 -1.00
N GLN A 68 -1.34 -4.56 -1.68
CA GLN A 68 -1.35 -5.88 -1.03
C GLN A 68 -0.08 -6.10 -0.19
N CYS A 69 1.10 -5.79 -0.73
CA CYS A 69 2.34 -5.96 0.01
C CYS A 69 2.50 -4.93 1.14
N VAL A 70 1.82 -3.78 1.06
CA VAL A 70 1.74 -2.78 2.15
C VAL A 70 0.72 -3.18 3.23
N ALA A 71 -0.41 -3.76 2.82
CA ALA A 71 -1.50 -4.16 3.71
C ALA A 71 -1.19 -5.45 4.49
N MET A 72 -0.25 -6.27 4.01
CA MET A 72 0.27 -7.42 4.75
C MET A 72 1.10 -6.94 5.95
N SER A 73 0.42 -6.67 7.06
CA SER A 73 1.03 -6.47 8.37
C SER A 73 1.37 -7.82 9.02
N PRO A 74 2.33 -7.87 9.96
CA PRO A 74 2.62 -9.08 10.73
C PRO A 74 1.40 -9.67 11.46
N GLU A 75 0.35 -8.86 11.70
CA GLU A 75 -0.89 -9.25 12.38
C GLU A 75 -1.88 -10.05 11.49
N HIS A 76 -1.70 -10.08 10.17
CA HIS A 76 -2.60 -10.80 9.25
C HIS A 76 -2.22 -12.29 9.07
N GLY A 77 -1.53 -12.87 10.06
CA GLY A 77 -0.95 -14.21 10.04
C GLY A 77 0.56 -14.15 10.13
N GLU A 78 1.16 -14.99 10.99
CA GLU A 78 2.57 -14.92 11.35
C GLU A 78 3.49 -14.97 10.12
N GLY A 79 4.17 -13.87 9.82
CA GLY A 79 5.29 -13.83 8.87
C GLY A 79 4.96 -13.51 7.41
N ALA A 80 3.86 -12.82 7.09
CA ALA A 80 3.51 -12.40 5.72
C ALA A 80 4.56 -11.44 5.12
N ARG A 81 5.66 -12.01 4.62
CA ARG A 81 6.66 -11.36 3.80
C ARG A 81 6.12 -11.24 2.39
N CYS A 82 6.32 -10.07 1.78
CA CYS A 82 6.11 -9.92 0.34
C CYS A 82 7.32 -10.55 -0.36
N ASP A 83 7.19 -11.83 -0.72
CA ASP A 83 8.21 -12.62 -1.45
C ASP A 83 7.88 -12.76 -2.95
N CYS A 84 7.06 -11.86 -3.51
CA CYS A 84 6.69 -11.88 -4.93
C CYS A 84 7.89 -11.85 -5.88
N LEU A 85 9.00 -11.23 -5.48
CA LEU A 85 10.26 -11.32 -6.24
C LEU A 85 10.74 -12.76 -6.35
N GLU A 86 10.76 -13.50 -5.24
CA GLU A 86 11.16 -14.90 -5.20
C GLU A 86 10.20 -15.77 -6.02
N ASP A 87 8.89 -15.50 -5.91
CA ASP A 87 7.90 -16.17 -6.74
C ASP A 87 8.18 -15.95 -8.23
N VAL A 88 8.42 -14.70 -8.66
CA VAL A 88 8.72 -14.39 -10.06
C VAL A 88 9.96 -15.13 -10.54
N VAL A 89 11.10 -15.05 -9.83
CA VAL A 89 12.35 -15.69 -10.28
C VAL A 89 12.32 -17.22 -10.20
N THR A 90 11.46 -17.79 -9.35
CA THR A 90 11.24 -19.24 -9.26
C THR A 90 10.11 -19.75 -10.16
N GLY A 91 9.52 -18.87 -10.99
CA GLY A 91 8.48 -19.24 -11.94
C GLY A 91 7.11 -19.53 -11.29
N LYS A 92 6.82 -18.94 -10.14
CA LYS A 92 5.51 -18.97 -9.46
C LYS A 92 4.72 -17.67 -9.70
N LEU A 93 3.40 -17.77 -9.71
CA LEU A 93 2.52 -16.62 -9.90
C LEU A 93 2.66 -15.64 -8.71
N PRO A 94 3.08 -14.38 -8.93
CA PRO A 94 3.09 -13.38 -7.87
C PRO A 94 1.67 -12.94 -7.51
N CYS A 95 1.51 -12.14 -6.45
CA CYS A 95 0.20 -11.65 -6.04
C CYS A 95 -0.57 -10.92 -7.18
N SER A 96 -1.89 -10.80 -7.05
CA SER A 96 -2.74 -10.30 -8.14
C SER A 96 -2.42 -8.85 -8.54
N GLU A 97 -2.03 -8.00 -7.58
CA GLU A 97 -1.60 -6.64 -7.89
C GLU A 97 -0.25 -6.59 -8.61
N CYS A 98 0.70 -7.43 -8.22
CA CYS A 98 1.96 -7.59 -8.93
C CYS A 98 1.73 -8.08 -10.38
N THR A 99 0.86 -9.07 -10.56
CA THR A 99 0.49 -9.57 -11.90
C THR A 99 -0.14 -8.45 -12.75
N GLY A 100 -1.09 -7.69 -12.19
CA GLY A 100 -1.69 -6.54 -12.88
C GLY A 100 -0.67 -5.47 -13.25
N GLY A 101 0.16 -5.05 -12.30
CA GLY A 101 1.23 -4.06 -12.50
C GLY A 101 2.26 -4.50 -13.54
N ILE A 102 2.62 -5.78 -13.54
CA ILE A 102 3.52 -6.33 -14.56
C ILE A 102 2.92 -6.18 -15.97
N LEU A 103 1.64 -6.51 -16.14
CA LEU A 103 0.95 -6.45 -17.44
C LEU A 103 0.65 -5.00 -17.90
N THR A 104 0.62 -4.03 -16.98
CA THR A 104 0.51 -2.59 -17.30
C THR A 104 1.84 -1.95 -17.64
N GLY A 105 2.96 -2.53 -17.19
CA GLY A 105 4.32 -2.03 -17.41
C GLY A 105 4.98 -1.40 -16.18
N ASP A 106 4.41 -1.61 -14.99
CA ASP A 106 4.89 -1.09 -13.70
C ASP A 106 5.81 -2.08 -12.95
N GLY A 107 6.09 -3.24 -13.55
CA GLY A 107 7.06 -4.22 -13.07
C GLY A 107 8.49 -3.68 -13.06
N ASN A 108 9.37 -4.30 -12.29
CA ASN A 108 10.80 -4.02 -12.36
C ASN A 108 11.35 -4.52 -13.72
N PRO A 109 11.87 -3.65 -14.60
CA PRO A 109 12.35 -4.07 -15.92
C PRO A 109 13.49 -5.10 -15.88
N LEU A 110 14.27 -5.15 -14.78
CA LEU A 110 15.34 -6.13 -14.60
C LEU A 110 14.83 -7.56 -14.42
N LEU A 111 13.53 -7.74 -14.17
CA LEU A 111 12.89 -9.05 -13.99
C LEU A 111 12.04 -9.46 -15.19
N ALA A 112 12.06 -8.66 -16.26
CA ALA A 112 11.11 -8.80 -17.37
C ALA A 112 11.18 -10.18 -18.04
N GLU A 113 12.36 -10.79 -18.11
CA GLU A 113 12.54 -12.15 -18.65
C GLU A 113 11.81 -13.25 -17.85
N TYR A 114 11.53 -13.02 -16.56
CA TYR A 114 10.86 -14.00 -15.70
C TYR A 114 9.34 -13.89 -15.69
N PHE A 115 8.79 -12.72 -16.04
CA PHE A 115 7.37 -12.41 -15.87
C PHE A 115 6.43 -13.32 -16.66
N ALA A 116 6.73 -13.60 -17.93
CA ALA A 116 5.86 -14.41 -18.76
C ALA A 116 5.76 -15.86 -18.24
N GLU A 117 6.89 -16.40 -17.79
CA GLU A 117 6.99 -17.74 -17.20
C GLU A 117 6.20 -17.84 -15.89
N SER A 118 6.44 -16.88 -14.98
CA SER A 118 5.86 -16.89 -13.65
C SER A 118 4.34 -16.70 -13.67
N ILE A 119 3.83 -15.83 -14.55
CA ILE A 119 2.38 -15.63 -14.73
C ILE A 119 1.75 -16.88 -15.36
N ALA A 120 2.35 -17.42 -16.43
CA ALA A 120 1.84 -18.61 -17.10
C ALA A 120 1.76 -19.85 -16.19
N ALA A 121 2.63 -19.96 -15.18
CA ALA A 121 2.58 -21.04 -14.22
C ALA A 121 1.28 -21.06 -13.39
N GLY A 122 0.66 -19.91 -13.13
CA GLY A 122 -0.60 -19.83 -12.37
C GLY A 122 -1.85 -19.67 -13.21
N VAL A 123 -1.75 -19.11 -14.43
CA VAL A 123 -2.93 -18.86 -15.29
C VAL A 123 -3.10 -19.85 -16.45
N GLY A 124 -2.09 -20.69 -16.73
CA GLY A 124 -2.09 -21.65 -17.83
C GLY A 124 -0.86 -21.50 -18.73
N ARG A 125 -0.14 -22.61 -18.95
CA ARG A 125 1.12 -22.64 -19.72
C ARG A 125 0.90 -22.32 -21.21
N GLU A 126 -0.28 -22.63 -21.72
CA GLU A 126 -0.74 -22.30 -23.08
C GLU A 126 -0.77 -20.80 -23.36
N HIS A 127 -0.85 -19.96 -22.31
CA HIS A 127 -0.86 -18.50 -22.44
C HIS A 127 0.55 -17.89 -22.50
N LYS A 128 1.62 -18.66 -22.24
CA LYS A 128 3.00 -18.15 -22.16
C LYS A 128 3.42 -17.33 -23.38
N ALA A 129 3.13 -17.82 -24.59
CA ALA A 129 3.50 -17.11 -25.82
C ALA A 129 2.78 -15.76 -25.99
N ALA A 130 1.51 -15.68 -25.57
CA ALA A 130 0.76 -14.43 -25.58
C ALA A 130 1.28 -13.45 -24.51
N LEU A 131 1.56 -13.97 -23.32
CA LEU A 131 2.14 -13.20 -22.22
C LEU A 131 3.52 -12.63 -22.60
N MET A 132 4.38 -13.43 -23.22
CA MET A 132 5.70 -12.99 -23.69
C MET A 132 5.59 -11.75 -24.58
N LYS A 133 4.69 -11.76 -25.58
CA LYS A 133 4.45 -10.63 -26.48
C LYS A 133 3.97 -9.37 -25.74
N ILE A 134 3.18 -9.54 -24.68
CA ILE A 134 2.73 -8.42 -23.84
C ILE A 134 3.94 -7.86 -23.09
N ILE A 135 4.74 -8.71 -22.46
CA ILE A 135 5.93 -8.30 -21.69
C ILE A 135 6.96 -7.61 -22.60
N GLU A 136 7.33 -8.20 -23.74
CA GLU A 136 8.25 -7.60 -24.71
C GLU A 136 7.81 -6.17 -25.10
N ARG A 137 6.51 -5.99 -25.38
CA ARG A 137 5.94 -4.68 -25.72
C ARG A 137 6.01 -3.69 -24.57
N ARG A 138 5.69 -4.13 -23.35
CA ARG A 138 5.63 -3.26 -22.16
C ARG A 138 7.01 -2.85 -21.68
N TYR A 139 7.99 -3.75 -21.75
CA TYR A 139 9.35 -3.55 -21.21
C TYR A 139 10.40 -3.27 -22.28
N ARG A 140 10.02 -3.20 -23.56
CA ARG A 140 10.91 -2.93 -24.70
C ARG A 140 12.10 -3.91 -24.76
N MET A 141 11.85 -5.17 -24.43
CA MET A 141 12.88 -6.21 -24.56
C MET A 141 13.08 -6.55 -26.05
N PRO A 142 14.32 -6.78 -26.51
CA PRO A 142 14.53 -7.42 -27.81
C PRO A 142 13.90 -8.82 -27.72
N GLY A 143 12.98 -9.12 -28.64
CA GLY A 143 12.33 -10.44 -28.64
C GLY A 143 13.35 -11.56 -28.87
N GLU A 144 12.99 -12.79 -28.50
CA GLU A 144 13.81 -14.03 -28.63
C GLU A 144 14.21 -14.41 -30.09
N GLY A 145 14.26 -13.46 -31.03
CA GLY A 145 14.68 -13.65 -32.42
C GLY A 145 15.64 -12.58 -32.95
N GLN A 146 16.40 -11.90 -32.08
CA GLN A 146 17.40 -10.88 -32.46
C GLN A 146 18.83 -11.15 -31.94
N LEU A 147 19.20 -12.42 -31.77
CA LEU A 147 20.58 -12.86 -31.54
C LEU A 147 20.96 -13.97 -32.52
#